data_AF-A0A354X599-F1
#
_entry.id   AF-A0A354X599-F1
#
_cell.length_a   1.000
_cell.length_b   1.000
_cell.length_c   1.000
_cell.angle_alpha   90.00
_cell.angle_beta   90.00
_cell.angle_gamma   90.00
#
_symmetry.space_group_name_H-M   'P 1'
#
loop_
_entity.id
_entity.type
_entity.pdbx_description
1 polymer ?
#
loop_
_entity_poly.entity_id
_entity_poly.type
_entity_poly.pdbx_seq_one_letter_code
_entity_poly.pdbx_strand_id
1 'polypeptide(L)'
;MVLQGKHIVLGITGSIAAYKAAVLTRLLIKKGAEVQIVITPSGKEFITPVTLSALSGKPVISEFFAAKDGTWHSHVDLGLWADAMIIAPATASTIAKMAHGVADNLLITTYLSMKAPVFTAPAMDLDMFAHPTTQRNLDILRSDHVRIIEPGIGELASHLEGKGRMEEPERIVSIVEEFFQQSLDLAKKKILITAGPTYERIDPVRFIGNFSSGKMGFALAEACAARGAEVTLIAGPTHLTVSHPGIRRIAVESAGEMYEAALNAFPEADAAILSAAVADYRP
;
A
#
# COMPACT_ATOMS: atom_id res chain seq x y z
N MET A 1 -1.02 -0.83 -15.04
CA MET A 1 -1.99 -1.69 -14.32
C MET A 1 -2.22 -1.07 -12.94
N VAL A 2 -3.40 -1.20 -12.35
CA VAL A 2 -3.74 -0.49 -11.08
C VAL A 2 -2.81 -0.88 -9.93
N LEU A 3 -2.42 -2.15 -9.86
CA LEU A 3 -1.53 -2.67 -8.82
C LEU A 3 -0.05 -2.60 -9.17
N GLN A 4 0.31 -1.96 -10.28
CA GLN A 4 1.71 -1.88 -10.73
C GLN A 4 2.55 -1.15 -9.67
N GLY A 5 3.62 -1.79 -9.20
CA GLY A 5 4.52 -1.25 -8.19
C GLY A 5 3.93 -1.16 -6.79
N LYS A 6 2.72 -1.68 -6.56
CA LYS A 6 2.12 -1.70 -5.22
C LYS A 6 2.76 -2.77 -4.36
N HIS A 7 3.09 -2.41 -3.13
CA HIS A 7 3.60 -3.33 -2.13
C HIS A 7 2.45 -3.94 -1.34
N ILE A 8 2.29 -5.26 -1.40
CA ILE A 8 1.18 -5.96 -0.74
C ILE A 8 1.73 -6.95 0.27
N VAL A 9 1.27 -6.85 1.52
CA VAL A 9 1.46 -7.90 2.51
C VAL A 9 0.30 -8.89 2.41
N LEU A 10 0.61 -10.15 2.06
CA LEU A 10 -0.38 -11.23 1.99
C LEU A 10 -0.27 -12.12 3.24
N GLY A 11 -1.25 -11.99 4.13
CA GLY A 11 -1.45 -12.79 5.32
C GLY A 11 -2.16 -14.12 5.04
N ILE A 12 -1.59 -15.24 5.49
CA ILE A 12 -2.17 -16.58 5.30
C ILE A 12 -2.36 -17.26 6.67
N THR A 13 -3.58 -17.76 6.90
CA THR A 13 -3.97 -18.40 8.17
C THR A 13 -4.29 -19.89 7.98
N GLY A 14 -4.41 -20.64 9.09
CA GLY A 14 -4.63 -22.09 9.10
C GLY A 14 -6.04 -22.53 8.68
N SER A 15 -6.32 -22.46 7.38
CA SER A 15 -7.59 -22.89 6.78
C SER A 15 -7.33 -23.81 5.60
N ILE A 16 -8.25 -24.74 5.33
CA ILE A 16 -8.21 -25.58 4.12
C ILE A 16 -8.15 -24.74 2.84
N ALA A 17 -8.69 -23.51 2.85
CA ALA A 17 -8.62 -22.59 1.72
C ALA A 17 -7.22 -22.00 1.47
N ALA A 18 -6.20 -22.31 2.28
CA ALA A 18 -4.86 -21.73 2.14
C ALA A 18 -4.20 -22.07 0.80
N TYR A 19 -4.58 -23.17 0.14
CA TYR A 19 -4.10 -23.46 -1.22
C TYR A 19 -4.47 -22.36 -2.24
N LYS A 20 -5.61 -21.67 -2.03
CA LYS A 20 -6.05 -20.55 -2.89
C LYS A 20 -5.10 -19.36 -2.81
N ALA A 21 -4.33 -19.23 -1.72
CA ALA A 21 -3.35 -18.16 -1.57
C ALA A 21 -2.21 -18.26 -2.61
N ALA A 22 -1.90 -19.47 -3.11
CA ALA A 22 -0.95 -19.64 -4.22
C ALA A 22 -1.45 -18.96 -5.51
N VAL A 23 -2.72 -19.17 -5.84
CA VAL A 23 -3.37 -18.55 -7.01
C VAL A 23 -3.45 -17.04 -6.82
N LEU A 24 -3.90 -16.59 -5.64
CA LEU A 24 -3.98 -15.17 -5.30
C LEU A 24 -2.62 -14.47 -5.44
N THR A 25 -1.55 -15.06 -4.92
CA THR A 25 -0.17 -14.55 -5.06
C THR A 25 0.18 -14.34 -6.54
N ARG A 26 -0.06 -15.37 -7.37
CA ARG A 26 0.25 -15.31 -8.81
C ARG A 26 -0.56 -14.23 -9.54
N LEU A 27 -1.82 -14.05 -9.18
CA LEU A 27 -2.68 -13.02 -9.77
C LEU A 27 -2.19 -11.61 -9.42
N LEU A 28 -1.85 -11.35 -8.15
CA LEU A 28 -1.33 -10.05 -7.70
C LEU A 28 -0.03 -9.69 -8.44
N ILE A 29 0.89 -10.64 -8.58
CA ILE A 29 2.17 -10.43 -9.28
C ILE A 29 1.96 -10.21 -10.77
N LYS A 30 1.03 -10.95 -11.40
CA LYS A 30 0.67 -10.73 -12.81
C LYS A 30 0.11 -9.32 -13.05
N LYS A 31 -0.50 -8.70 -12.02
CA LYS A 31 -0.98 -7.31 -12.05
C LYS A 31 0.11 -6.28 -11.71
N GLY A 32 1.34 -6.71 -11.48
CA GLY A 32 2.50 -5.87 -11.25
C GLY A 32 2.75 -5.50 -9.79
N ALA A 33 2.06 -6.13 -8.84
CA ALA A 33 2.29 -5.91 -7.42
C ALA A 33 3.52 -6.68 -6.93
N GLU A 34 4.21 -6.13 -5.95
CA GLU A 34 5.20 -6.86 -5.16
C GLU A 34 4.52 -7.46 -3.93
N VAL A 35 4.67 -8.77 -3.71
CA VAL A 35 3.95 -9.48 -2.64
C VAL A 35 4.93 -10.00 -1.60
N GLN A 36 4.79 -9.55 -0.35
CA GLN A 36 5.47 -10.13 0.81
C GLN A 36 4.48 -10.99 1.59
N ILE A 37 4.76 -12.28 1.70
CA ILE A 37 3.86 -13.23 2.35
C ILE A 37 4.22 -13.37 3.83
N VAL A 38 3.20 -13.31 4.69
CA VAL A 38 3.29 -13.58 6.12
C VAL A 38 2.31 -14.71 6.47
N ILE A 39 2.81 -15.84 6.95
CA ILE A 39 2.01 -17.04 7.24
C ILE A 39 2.01 -17.38 8.72
N THR A 40 0.84 -17.63 9.29
CA THR A 40 0.75 -18.12 10.67
C THR A 40 1.36 -19.52 10.80
N PRO A 41 1.80 -19.95 12.00
CA PRO A 41 2.27 -21.31 12.22
C PRO A 41 1.30 -22.39 11.70
N SER A 42 0.00 -22.27 12.02
CA SER A 42 -1.04 -23.19 11.54
C SER A 42 -1.28 -23.12 10.02
N GLY A 43 -0.93 -22.03 9.35
CA GLY A 43 -1.00 -21.92 7.89
C GLY A 43 0.00 -22.83 7.18
N LYS A 44 1.17 -23.07 7.79
CA LYS A 44 2.22 -23.93 7.24
C LYS A 44 1.78 -25.39 7.06
N GLU A 45 0.80 -25.83 7.84
CA GLU A 45 0.22 -27.18 7.76
C GLU A 45 -0.65 -27.39 6.50
N PHE A 46 -1.18 -26.31 5.91
CA PHE A 46 -2.06 -26.39 4.74
C PHE A 46 -1.36 -26.05 3.42
N ILE A 47 -0.34 -25.18 3.48
CA ILE A 47 0.43 -24.79 2.30
C ILE A 47 1.89 -24.54 2.68
N THR A 48 2.81 -25.09 1.89
CA THR A 48 4.23 -25.00 2.22
C THR A 48 4.81 -23.62 1.85
N PRO A 49 5.70 -23.07 2.70
CA PRO A 49 6.43 -21.83 2.40
C PRO A 49 7.21 -21.87 1.07
N VAL A 50 7.67 -23.05 0.64
CA VAL A 50 8.45 -23.22 -0.59
C VAL A 50 7.64 -22.83 -1.82
N THR A 51 6.39 -23.31 -1.94
CA THR A 51 5.52 -22.97 -3.06
C THR A 51 5.24 -21.46 -3.12
N LEU A 52 4.92 -20.87 -1.97
CA LEU A 52 4.59 -19.45 -1.86
C LEU A 52 5.81 -18.54 -2.13
N SER A 53 7.00 -18.94 -1.67
CA SER A 53 8.25 -18.24 -1.95
C SER A 53 8.59 -18.26 -3.43
N ALA A 54 8.47 -19.43 -4.09
CA ALA A 54 8.71 -19.55 -5.52
C ALA A 54 7.76 -18.70 -6.36
N LEU A 55 6.50 -18.55 -5.93
CA LEU A 55 5.52 -17.71 -6.62
C LEU A 55 5.74 -16.21 -6.37
N SER A 56 6.07 -15.83 -5.13
CA SER A 56 6.27 -14.42 -4.75
C SER A 56 7.63 -13.84 -5.13
N GLY A 57 8.64 -14.69 -5.33
CA GLY A 57 10.02 -14.25 -5.48
C GLY A 57 10.62 -13.67 -4.19
N LYS A 58 9.92 -13.80 -3.05
CA LYS A 58 10.33 -13.30 -1.72
C LYS A 58 10.25 -14.42 -0.68
N PRO A 59 11.08 -14.40 0.37
CA PRO A 59 10.96 -15.37 1.45
C PRO A 59 9.60 -15.23 2.14
N VAL A 60 8.98 -16.36 2.48
CA VAL A 60 7.75 -16.38 3.28
C VAL A 60 8.11 -16.24 4.75
N ILE A 61 7.53 -15.25 5.42
CA ILE A 61 7.84 -14.94 6.81
C ILE A 61 6.78 -15.57 7.71
N SER A 62 7.18 -16.23 8.80
CA SER A 62 6.24 -16.86 9.74
C SER A 62 6.51 -16.50 11.20
N GLU A 63 7.76 -16.19 11.53
CA GLU A 63 8.24 -15.95 12.89
C GLU A 63 9.02 -14.64 12.94
N PHE A 64 9.19 -14.09 14.14
CA PHE A 64 9.93 -12.84 14.34
C PHE A 64 11.42 -12.96 14.03
N PHE A 65 11.98 -14.17 14.16
CA PHE A 65 13.39 -14.45 13.88
C PHE A 65 13.48 -15.55 12.84
N ALA A 66 14.31 -15.35 11.82
CA ALA A 66 14.60 -16.38 10.85
C ALA A 66 15.36 -17.54 11.51
N ALA A 67 14.84 -18.77 11.40
CA ALA A 67 15.47 -19.94 12.02
C ALA A 67 16.89 -20.24 11.50
N LYS A 68 17.24 -19.76 10.30
CA LYS A 68 18.51 -20.06 9.64
C LYS A 68 19.67 -19.21 10.16
N ASP A 69 19.44 -17.92 10.39
CA ASP A 69 20.49 -16.94 10.69
C ASP A 69 20.13 -15.93 11.80
N GLY A 70 18.94 -16.05 12.39
CA GLY A 70 18.47 -15.16 13.45
C GLY A 70 18.04 -13.78 12.97
N THR A 71 17.91 -13.56 11.66
CA THR A 71 17.47 -12.26 11.11
C THR A 71 16.13 -11.86 11.70
N TRP A 72 16.04 -10.63 12.21
CA TRP A 72 14.79 -10.07 12.74
C TRP A 72 13.85 -9.65 11.60
N HIS A 73 12.61 -10.12 11.65
CA HIS A 73 11.53 -9.71 10.79
C HIS A 73 10.69 -8.62 11.46
N SER A 74 10.95 -7.37 11.08
CA SER A 74 10.27 -6.20 11.64
C SER A 74 8.84 -6.10 11.13
N HIS A 75 7.88 -6.34 12.03
CA HIS A 75 6.45 -6.12 11.77
C HIS A 75 6.14 -4.65 11.45
N VAL A 76 6.89 -3.71 12.05
CA VAL A 76 6.78 -2.27 11.79
C VAL A 76 7.22 -1.95 10.36
N ASP A 77 8.37 -2.48 9.91
CA ASP A 77 8.87 -2.20 8.57
C ASP A 77 7.93 -2.77 7.51
N LEU A 78 7.35 -3.96 7.75
CA LEU A 78 6.30 -4.51 6.90
C LEU A 78 5.06 -3.60 6.83
N GLY A 79 4.66 -3.04 7.97
CA GLY A 79 3.52 -2.12 8.06
C GLY A 79 3.74 -0.76 7.38
N LEU A 80 4.99 -0.29 7.32
CA LEU A 80 5.40 0.92 6.61
C LEU A 80 5.64 0.68 5.12
N TRP A 81 6.12 -0.51 4.75
CA TRP A 81 6.42 -0.88 3.37
C TRP A 81 5.16 -1.10 2.54
N ALA A 82 4.10 -1.65 3.14
CA ALA A 82 2.89 -2.05 2.43
C ALA A 82 2.00 -0.87 2.02
N ASP A 83 1.45 -0.94 0.80
CA ASP A 83 0.33 -0.12 0.32
C ASP A 83 -1.04 -0.74 0.64
N ALA A 84 -1.08 -2.06 0.90
CA ALA A 84 -2.24 -2.78 1.41
C ALA A 84 -1.83 -4.08 2.11
N MET A 85 -2.66 -4.51 3.07
CA MET A 85 -2.58 -5.84 3.66
C MET A 85 -3.82 -6.65 3.29
N ILE A 86 -3.63 -7.88 2.84
CA ILE A 86 -4.72 -8.81 2.52
C ILE A 86 -4.54 -10.06 3.38
N ILE A 87 -5.51 -10.42 4.21
CA ILE A 87 -5.50 -11.66 4.99
C ILE A 87 -6.48 -12.65 4.36
N ALA A 88 -5.94 -13.66 3.69
CA ALA A 88 -6.68 -14.51 2.75
C ALA A 88 -6.00 -15.90 2.63
N PRO A 89 -6.58 -16.96 3.23
CA PRO A 89 -7.78 -16.98 4.07
C PRO A 89 -7.58 -16.36 5.44
N ALA A 90 -8.65 -15.83 6.03
CA ALA A 90 -8.74 -15.44 7.43
C ALA A 90 -9.66 -16.38 8.22
N THR A 91 -9.08 -17.17 9.12
CA THR A 91 -9.85 -18.04 10.03
C THR A 91 -10.61 -17.25 11.10
N ALA A 92 -11.63 -17.86 11.69
CA ALA A 92 -12.34 -17.30 12.84
C ALA A 92 -11.39 -16.92 14.00
N SER A 93 -10.35 -17.73 14.24
CA SER A 93 -9.33 -17.47 15.26
C SER A 93 -8.55 -16.19 14.97
N THR A 94 -8.04 -16.02 13.74
CA THR A 94 -7.35 -14.79 13.33
C THR A 94 -8.28 -13.59 13.42
N ILE A 95 -9.53 -13.70 12.94
CA ILE A 95 -10.52 -12.61 13.01
C ILE A 95 -10.77 -12.18 14.46
N ALA A 96 -10.93 -13.13 15.38
CA ALA A 96 -11.10 -12.82 16.80
C ALA A 96 -9.86 -12.13 17.40
N LYS A 97 -8.65 -12.60 17.06
CA LYS A 97 -7.41 -11.98 17.54
C LYS A 97 -7.23 -10.57 17.00
N MET A 98 -7.58 -10.33 15.73
CA MET A 98 -7.57 -8.99 15.13
C MET A 98 -8.54 -8.06 15.85
N ALA A 99 -9.79 -8.49 16.06
CA ALA A 99 -10.83 -7.69 16.69
C ALA A 99 -10.53 -7.31 18.15
N HIS A 100 -9.70 -8.10 18.83
CA HIS A 100 -9.36 -7.91 20.24
C HIS A 100 -7.88 -7.56 20.48
N GLY A 101 -7.09 -7.31 19.43
CA GLY A 101 -5.69 -6.90 19.55
C GLY A 101 -4.75 -7.95 20.17
N VAL A 102 -5.03 -9.24 19.99
CA VAL A 102 -4.20 -10.33 20.54
C VAL A 102 -2.98 -10.59 19.65
N ALA A 103 -1.90 -9.86 19.91
CA ALA A 103 -0.65 -9.86 19.14
C ALA A 103 0.28 -11.05 19.47
N ASP A 104 -0.21 -12.29 19.34
CA ASP A 104 0.53 -13.50 19.75
C ASP A 104 1.36 -14.16 18.63
N ASN A 105 1.34 -13.59 17.43
CA ASN A 105 2.12 -14.06 16.29
C ASN A 105 2.47 -12.90 15.35
N LEU A 106 3.43 -13.14 14.44
CA LEU A 106 3.93 -12.10 13.54
C LEU A 106 2.82 -11.50 12.68
N LEU A 107 1.90 -12.31 12.14
CA LEU A 107 0.85 -11.82 11.25
C LEU A 107 -0.06 -10.79 11.95
N ILE A 108 -0.55 -11.11 13.16
CA ILE A 108 -1.40 -10.18 13.92
C ILE A 108 -0.60 -8.96 14.37
N THR A 109 0.67 -9.15 14.73
CA THR A 109 1.54 -8.04 15.12
C THR A 109 1.76 -7.07 13.94
N THR A 110 1.96 -7.59 12.73
CA THR A 110 2.03 -6.80 11.49
C THR A 110 0.71 -6.09 11.19
N TYR A 111 -0.44 -6.73 11.42
CA TYR A 111 -1.75 -6.10 11.30
C TYR A 111 -1.87 -4.87 12.22
N LEU A 112 -1.48 -4.99 13.50
CA LEU A 112 -1.57 -3.88 14.45
C LEU A 112 -0.61 -2.72 14.13
N SER A 113 0.52 -2.98 13.47
CA SER A 113 1.43 -1.93 12.98
C SER A 113 1.07 -1.39 11.59
N MET A 114 0.06 -1.95 10.92
CA MET A 114 -0.27 -1.60 9.55
C MET A 114 -0.79 -0.15 9.46
N LYS A 115 -0.21 0.62 8.53
CA LYS A 115 -0.69 1.98 8.20
C LYS A 115 -1.54 2.01 6.94
N ALA A 116 -1.43 0.95 6.13
CA ALA A 116 -2.20 0.79 4.91
C ALA A 116 -3.59 0.17 5.15
N PRO A 117 -4.51 0.31 4.18
CA PRO A 117 -5.80 -0.38 4.19
C PRO A 117 -5.64 -1.90 4.34
N VAL A 118 -6.47 -2.48 5.22
CA VAL A 118 -6.49 -3.93 5.49
C VAL A 118 -7.74 -4.55 4.89
N PHE A 119 -7.56 -5.66 4.18
CA PHE A 119 -8.61 -6.52 3.65
C PHE A 119 -8.55 -7.88 4.32
N THR A 120 -9.71 -8.43 4.67
CA THR A 120 -9.83 -9.75 5.30
C THR A 120 -10.83 -10.56 4.51
N ALA A 121 -10.42 -11.75 4.03
CA ALA A 121 -11.28 -12.71 3.33
C ALA A 121 -11.56 -13.90 4.27
N PRO A 122 -12.69 -13.91 5.00
CA PRO A 122 -13.02 -14.97 5.94
C PRO A 122 -13.14 -16.32 5.25
N ALA A 123 -12.68 -17.37 5.94
CA ALA A 123 -12.78 -18.74 5.46
C ALA A 123 -12.99 -19.69 6.64
N MET A 124 -14.21 -20.22 6.78
CA MET A 124 -14.60 -21.12 7.87
C MET A 124 -15.88 -21.88 7.51
N ASP A 125 -16.25 -22.84 8.35
CA ASP A 125 -17.50 -23.58 8.17
C ASP A 125 -18.75 -22.69 8.31
N LEU A 126 -19.89 -23.15 7.78
CA LEU A 126 -21.18 -22.43 7.79
C LEU A 126 -21.55 -21.98 9.20
N ASP A 127 -21.53 -22.90 10.16
CA ASP A 127 -21.96 -22.61 11.54
C ASP A 127 -20.97 -21.67 12.23
N MET A 128 -19.68 -21.82 11.93
CA MET A 128 -18.64 -20.93 12.45
C MET A 128 -18.82 -19.50 11.93
N PHE A 129 -19.16 -19.35 10.65
CA PHE A 129 -19.40 -18.04 10.06
C PHE A 129 -20.66 -17.41 10.65
N ALA A 130 -21.76 -18.15 10.73
CA ALA A 130 -23.03 -17.68 11.28
C ALA A 130 -22.99 -17.40 12.79
N HIS A 131 -22.01 -17.94 13.50
CA HIS A 131 -21.91 -17.81 14.96
C HIS A 131 -21.88 -16.33 15.43
N PRO A 132 -22.68 -15.93 16.45
CA PRO A 132 -22.77 -14.54 16.89
C PRO A 132 -21.43 -13.90 17.28
N THR A 133 -20.49 -14.67 17.84
CA THR A 133 -19.14 -14.15 18.16
C THR A 133 -18.35 -13.81 16.89
N THR A 134 -18.45 -14.62 15.83
CA THR A 134 -17.78 -14.32 14.56
C THR A 134 -18.35 -13.05 13.95
N GLN A 135 -19.69 -12.92 13.93
CA GLN A 135 -20.36 -11.73 13.40
C GLN A 135 -19.98 -10.48 14.19
N ARG A 136 -20.00 -10.51 15.53
CA ARG A 136 -19.53 -9.40 16.38
C ARG A 136 -18.08 -9.01 16.09
N ASN A 137 -17.19 -9.98 15.90
CA ASN A 137 -15.79 -9.70 15.59
C ASN A 137 -15.64 -9.05 14.21
N LEU A 138 -16.39 -9.53 13.20
CA LEU A 138 -16.41 -8.91 11.89
C LEU A 138 -16.94 -7.46 11.95
N ASP A 139 -17.95 -7.20 12.78
CA ASP A 139 -18.49 -5.85 12.97
C ASP A 139 -17.49 -4.91 13.65
N ILE A 140 -16.75 -5.40 14.66
CA ILE A 140 -15.64 -4.65 15.27
C ILE A 140 -14.60 -4.29 14.20
N LEU A 141 -14.16 -5.28 13.41
CA LEU A 141 -13.19 -5.04 12.33
C LEU A 141 -13.70 -4.04 11.29
N ARG A 142 -14.99 -4.08 10.92
CA ARG A 142 -15.60 -3.09 10.03
C ARG A 142 -15.56 -1.68 10.65
N SER A 143 -15.83 -1.57 11.96
CA SER A 143 -15.74 -0.29 12.68
C SER A 143 -14.30 0.24 12.77
N ASP A 144 -13.32 -0.65 12.78
CA ASP A 144 -11.88 -0.34 12.70
C ASP A 144 -11.40 -0.10 11.25
N HIS A 145 -12.33 0.09 10.30
CA HIS A 145 -12.07 0.32 8.88
C HIS A 145 -11.38 -0.82 8.12
N VAL A 146 -11.39 -2.04 8.67
CA VAL A 146 -10.98 -3.25 7.95
C VAL A 146 -12.07 -3.63 6.94
N ARG A 147 -11.65 -3.87 5.70
CA ARG A 147 -12.54 -4.25 4.60
C ARG A 147 -12.74 -5.77 4.63
N ILE A 148 -13.95 -6.18 4.99
CA ILE A 148 -14.34 -7.59 4.96
C ILE A 148 -14.76 -7.95 3.53
N ILE A 149 -14.04 -8.90 2.93
CA ILE A 149 -14.41 -9.53 1.66
C ILE A 149 -15.35 -10.68 2.02
N GLU A 150 -16.63 -10.51 1.74
CA GLU A 150 -17.65 -11.50 2.10
C GLU A 150 -17.32 -12.88 1.51
N PRO A 151 -17.46 -13.96 2.30
CA PRO A 151 -17.25 -15.31 1.79
C PRO A 151 -18.35 -15.70 0.78
N GLY A 152 -17.97 -16.55 -0.16
CA GLY A 152 -18.90 -17.16 -1.12
C GLY A 152 -19.83 -18.19 -0.46
N ILE A 153 -20.82 -18.61 -1.25
CA ILE A 153 -21.76 -19.68 -0.92
C ILE A 153 -21.42 -20.91 -1.76
N GLY A 154 -21.42 -22.08 -1.15
CA GLY A 154 -21.29 -23.35 -1.86
C GLY A 154 -20.98 -24.50 -0.91
N GLU A 155 -20.62 -25.65 -1.48
CA GLU A 155 -20.18 -26.81 -0.70
C GLU A 155 -18.87 -26.51 0.05
N LEU A 156 -18.87 -26.87 1.33
CA LEU A 156 -17.77 -26.72 2.28
C LEU A 156 -17.07 -28.06 2.50
N ALA A 157 -15.89 -28.03 3.12
CA ALA A 157 -15.13 -29.26 3.44
C ALA A 157 -15.87 -30.20 4.41
N SER A 158 -16.87 -29.69 5.13
CA SER A 158 -17.77 -30.47 5.99
C SER A 158 -18.88 -31.21 5.21
N HIS A 159 -18.95 -31.04 3.89
CA HIS A 159 -20.06 -31.46 3.02
C HIS A 159 -21.38 -30.71 3.25
N LEU A 160 -21.36 -29.66 4.06
CA LEU A 160 -22.48 -28.72 4.19
C LEU A 160 -22.43 -27.71 3.05
N GLU A 161 -23.60 -27.25 2.60
CA GLU A 161 -23.72 -26.18 1.63
C GLU A 161 -24.10 -24.88 2.34
N GLY A 162 -23.32 -23.82 2.15
CA GLY A 162 -23.57 -22.58 2.87
C GLY A 162 -22.52 -21.50 2.67
N LYS A 163 -22.73 -20.39 3.38
CA LYS A 163 -21.84 -19.23 3.37
C LYS A 163 -20.65 -19.45 4.32
N GLY A 164 -19.43 -19.34 3.82
CA GLY A 164 -18.22 -19.55 4.65
C GLY A 164 -16.96 -19.89 3.84
N ARG A 165 -17.14 -20.27 2.57
CA ARG A 165 -16.05 -20.50 1.63
C ARG A 165 -15.33 -19.18 1.33
N MET A 166 -14.00 -19.20 1.45
CA MET A 166 -13.18 -18.07 1.02
C MET A 166 -13.53 -17.68 -0.42
N GLU A 167 -13.79 -16.37 -0.62
CA GLU A 167 -14.05 -15.80 -1.94
C GLU A 167 -12.94 -16.18 -2.95
N GLU A 168 -13.30 -16.26 -4.23
CA GLU A 168 -12.36 -16.66 -5.26
C GLU A 168 -11.22 -15.63 -5.43
N PRO A 169 -9.97 -16.09 -5.61
CA PRO A 169 -8.80 -15.21 -5.75
C PRO A 169 -8.98 -14.08 -6.76
N GLU A 170 -9.63 -14.36 -7.90
CA GLU A 170 -9.90 -13.39 -8.96
C GLU A 170 -10.77 -12.24 -8.44
N ARG A 171 -11.81 -12.56 -7.66
CA ARG A 171 -12.71 -11.56 -7.08
C ARG A 171 -12.02 -10.77 -5.98
N ILE A 172 -11.20 -11.40 -5.15
CA ILE A 172 -10.35 -10.71 -4.16
C ILE A 172 -9.46 -9.67 -4.85
N VAL A 173 -8.77 -10.06 -5.93
CA VAL A 173 -7.93 -9.13 -6.71
C VAL A 173 -8.76 -8.00 -7.30
N SER A 174 -9.94 -8.29 -7.86
CA SER A 174 -10.84 -7.25 -8.40
C SER A 174 -11.25 -6.24 -7.33
N ILE A 175 -11.62 -6.68 -6.12
CA ILE A 175 -11.99 -5.77 -5.02
C ILE A 175 -10.83 -4.86 -4.62
N VAL A 176 -9.61 -5.39 -4.58
CA VAL A 176 -8.41 -4.60 -4.28
C VAL A 176 -8.09 -3.63 -5.41
N GLU A 177 -8.24 -4.04 -6.69
CA GLU A 177 -8.12 -3.15 -7.84
C GLU A 177 -9.17 -2.03 -7.80
N GLU A 178 -10.45 -2.34 -7.55
CA GLU A 178 -11.54 -1.37 -7.43
C GLU A 178 -11.23 -0.34 -6.33
N PHE A 179 -10.70 -0.79 -5.18
CA PHE A 179 -10.30 0.11 -4.10
C PHE A 179 -9.21 1.10 -4.53
N PHE A 180 -8.13 0.61 -5.15
CA PHE A 180 -7.07 1.49 -5.63
C PHE A 180 -7.50 2.35 -6.82
N GLN A 181 -8.44 1.90 -7.66
CA GLN A 181 -9.03 2.73 -8.72
C GLN A 181 -9.85 3.88 -8.16
N GLN A 182 -10.63 3.65 -7.10
CA GLN A 182 -11.40 4.71 -6.44
C GLN A 182 -10.49 5.79 -5.82
N SER A 183 -9.25 5.42 -5.47
CA SER A 183 -8.23 6.38 -5.03
C SER A 183 -7.56 7.18 -6.16
N LEU A 184 -7.89 6.93 -7.43
CA LEU A 184 -7.44 7.72 -8.59
C LEU A 184 -8.35 8.92 -8.87
N ASP A 185 -8.77 9.62 -7.83
CA ASP A 185 -9.72 10.73 -7.93
C ASP A 185 -9.14 11.98 -8.62
N LEU A 186 -7.82 12.03 -8.82
CA LEU A 186 -7.14 13.05 -9.62
C LEU A 186 -6.82 12.57 -11.05
N ALA A 187 -7.37 11.44 -11.50
CA ALA A 187 -7.18 10.96 -12.86
C ALA A 187 -7.50 12.04 -13.90
N LYS A 188 -6.60 12.22 -14.87
CA LYS A 188 -6.68 13.22 -15.95
C LYS A 188 -6.59 14.69 -15.49
N LYS A 189 -6.24 14.94 -14.22
CA LYS A 189 -5.99 16.29 -13.71
C LYS A 189 -4.53 16.66 -13.92
N LYS A 190 -4.29 17.85 -14.47
CA LYS A 190 -2.96 18.45 -14.60
C LYS A 190 -2.67 19.31 -13.38
N ILE A 191 -1.70 18.93 -12.55
CA ILE A 191 -1.37 19.64 -11.31
C ILE A 191 0.02 20.25 -11.43
N LEU A 192 0.10 21.58 -11.27
CA LEU A 192 1.36 22.31 -11.18
C LEU A 192 1.80 22.39 -9.71
N ILE A 193 3.05 22.05 -9.41
CA ILE A 193 3.61 22.16 -8.06
C ILE A 193 4.97 22.84 -8.13
N THR A 194 5.20 23.86 -7.31
CA THR A 194 6.54 24.43 -7.10
C THR A 194 7.13 23.86 -5.81
N ALA A 195 8.41 23.49 -5.78
CA ALA A 195 9.06 22.93 -4.59
C ALA A 195 10.52 23.39 -4.44
N GLY A 196 11.03 23.35 -3.21
CA GLY A 196 12.44 23.61 -2.91
C GLY A 196 12.75 25.10 -2.66
N PRO A 197 14.04 25.42 -2.45
CA PRO A 197 14.51 26.79 -2.28
C PRO A 197 14.72 27.45 -3.65
N THR A 198 14.94 28.76 -3.68
CA THR A 198 15.55 29.44 -4.85
C THR A 198 16.87 30.07 -4.43
N TYR A 199 17.85 30.07 -5.33
CA TYR A 199 19.18 30.63 -5.11
C TYR A 199 19.40 31.85 -6.01
N GLU A 200 19.43 33.02 -5.40
CA GLU A 200 19.67 34.30 -6.07
C GLU A 200 21.17 34.60 -6.09
N ARG A 201 21.80 34.48 -7.27
CA ARG A 201 23.24 34.68 -7.41
C ARG A 201 23.63 36.14 -7.17
N ILE A 202 24.64 36.32 -6.31
CA ILE A 202 25.35 37.59 -6.13
C ILE A 202 26.48 37.69 -7.16
N ASP A 203 27.16 36.56 -7.41
CA ASP A 203 28.24 36.41 -8.37
C ASP A 203 28.34 34.93 -8.80
N PRO A 204 29.35 34.52 -9.59
CA PRO A 204 29.44 33.14 -10.06
C PRO A 204 29.54 32.07 -8.95
N VAL A 205 29.92 32.43 -7.73
CA VAL A 205 30.18 31.50 -6.61
C VAL A 205 29.17 31.65 -5.48
N ARG A 206 28.80 32.90 -5.14
CA ARG A 206 27.96 33.22 -3.98
C ARG A 206 26.51 33.46 -4.39
N PHE A 207 25.58 33.03 -3.54
CA PHE A 207 24.15 33.22 -3.72
C PHE A 207 23.45 33.46 -2.38
N ILE A 208 22.26 34.05 -2.44
CA ILE A 208 21.31 34.13 -1.33
C ILE A 208 20.29 33.01 -1.53
N GLY A 209 20.05 32.21 -0.50
CA GLY A 209 19.10 31.10 -0.54
C GLY A 209 18.44 30.88 0.82
N ASN A 210 17.64 29.82 0.91
CA ASN A 210 16.97 29.42 2.14
C ASN A 210 17.13 27.92 2.41
N PHE A 211 16.80 27.50 3.63
CA PHE A 211 16.98 26.13 4.11
C PHE A 211 15.88 25.14 3.67
N SER A 212 15.01 25.52 2.74
CA SER A 212 13.97 24.60 2.26
C SER A 212 14.61 23.38 1.63
N SER A 213 14.21 22.20 2.11
CA SER A 213 14.66 20.92 1.54
C SER A 213 13.87 20.51 0.30
N GLY A 214 12.69 21.12 0.08
CA GLY A 214 11.75 20.71 -0.96
C GLY A 214 10.90 19.46 -0.63
N LYS A 215 11.14 18.78 0.50
CA LYS A 215 10.47 17.51 0.86
C LYS A 215 8.95 17.57 0.77
N MET A 216 8.34 18.67 1.22
CA MET A 216 6.88 18.84 1.18
C MET A 216 6.34 18.83 -0.25
N GLY A 217 6.93 19.65 -1.15
CA GLY A 217 6.47 19.71 -2.54
C GLY A 217 6.71 18.43 -3.32
N PHE A 218 7.81 17.71 -3.03
CA PHE A 218 8.07 16.39 -3.62
C PHE A 218 7.06 15.34 -3.12
N ALA A 219 6.74 15.33 -1.83
CA ALA A 219 5.72 14.42 -1.28
C ALA A 219 4.32 14.70 -1.87
N LEU A 220 3.98 15.97 -2.06
CA LEU A 220 2.73 16.37 -2.72
C LEU A 220 2.69 15.93 -4.18
N ALA A 221 3.81 16.06 -4.91
CA ALA A 221 3.91 15.60 -6.30
C ALA A 221 3.71 14.09 -6.42
N GLU A 222 4.39 13.30 -5.58
CA GLU A 222 4.22 11.85 -5.53
C GLU A 222 2.78 11.46 -5.15
N ALA A 223 2.18 12.13 -4.16
CA ALA A 223 0.81 11.86 -3.75
C ALA A 223 -0.23 12.20 -4.83
N CYS A 224 -0.08 13.34 -5.52
CA CYS A 224 -0.96 13.72 -6.62
C CYS A 224 -0.85 12.73 -7.79
N ALA A 225 0.38 12.37 -8.16
CA ALA A 225 0.61 11.43 -9.25
C ALA A 225 0.10 10.02 -8.91
N ALA A 226 0.26 9.58 -7.66
CA ALA A 226 -0.30 8.31 -7.17
C ALA A 226 -1.84 8.27 -7.19
N ARG A 227 -2.49 9.43 -7.11
CA ARG A 227 -3.95 9.61 -7.30
C ARG A 227 -4.35 9.83 -8.77
N GLY A 228 -3.42 9.62 -9.71
CA GLY A 228 -3.68 9.65 -11.15
C GLY A 228 -3.49 10.99 -11.85
N ALA A 229 -2.97 12.01 -11.15
CA ALA A 229 -2.68 13.30 -11.77
C ALA A 229 -1.46 13.25 -12.71
N GLU A 230 -1.49 14.07 -13.74
CA GLU A 230 -0.31 14.47 -14.51
C GLU A 230 0.34 15.66 -13.78
N VAL A 231 1.50 15.45 -13.18
CA VAL A 231 2.13 16.46 -12.32
C VAL A 231 3.28 17.15 -13.05
N THR A 232 3.25 18.48 -13.09
CA THR A 232 4.42 19.29 -13.45
C THR A 232 5.05 19.82 -12.15
N LEU A 233 6.23 19.32 -11.80
CA LEU A 233 6.97 19.71 -10.60
C LEU A 233 8.10 20.66 -10.98
N ILE A 234 7.94 21.95 -10.68
CA ILE A 234 9.00 22.95 -10.83
C ILE A 234 9.80 22.97 -9.52
N ALA A 235 11.02 22.46 -9.58
CA ALA A 235 11.85 22.27 -8.41
C ALA A 235 13.07 23.17 -8.46
N GLY A 236 13.25 23.95 -7.40
CA GLY A 236 14.50 24.60 -7.09
C GLY A 236 15.63 23.63 -6.73
N PRO A 237 16.81 24.12 -6.35
CA PRO A 237 17.97 23.28 -6.05
C PRO A 237 17.71 22.29 -4.90
N THR A 238 17.68 20.99 -5.20
CA THR A 238 17.55 19.91 -4.20
C THR A 238 18.05 18.57 -4.75
N HIS A 239 18.57 17.72 -3.84
CA HIS A 239 19.02 16.36 -4.14
C HIS A 239 17.87 15.35 -4.28
N LEU A 240 16.64 15.74 -3.93
CA LEU A 240 15.48 14.87 -4.02
C LEU A 240 15.20 14.46 -5.47
N THR A 241 14.74 13.24 -5.64
CA THR A 241 14.31 12.67 -6.93
C THR A 241 12.83 12.35 -6.89
N VAL A 242 12.23 12.21 -8.08
CA VAL A 242 10.87 11.69 -8.24
C VAL A 242 10.95 10.29 -8.82
N SER A 243 10.04 9.43 -8.40
CA SER A 243 9.97 8.01 -8.77
C SER A 243 8.79 7.72 -9.68
N HIS A 244 7.68 8.45 -9.53
CA HIS A 244 6.48 8.19 -10.30
C HIS A 244 6.56 8.73 -11.74
N PRO A 245 6.25 7.91 -12.77
CA PRO A 245 6.39 8.31 -14.18
C PRO A 245 5.40 9.41 -14.61
N GLY A 246 4.32 9.59 -13.85
CA GLY A 246 3.35 10.69 -14.05
C GLY A 246 3.85 12.07 -13.61
N ILE A 247 5.10 12.19 -13.14
CA ILE A 247 5.69 13.46 -12.73
C ILE A 247 6.72 13.93 -13.76
N ARG A 248 6.48 15.09 -14.37
CA ARG A 248 7.45 15.83 -15.17
C ARG A 248 8.14 16.87 -14.29
N ARG A 249 9.41 16.65 -13.97
CA ARG A 249 10.23 17.62 -13.21
C ARG A 249 10.86 18.65 -14.15
N ILE A 250 10.78 19.93 -13.77
CA ILE A 250 11.50 21.05 -14.37
C ILE A 250 12.43 21.61 -13.31
N ALA A 251 13.73 21.58 -13.55
CA ALA A 251 14.72 22.14 -12.62
C ALA A 251 14.91 23.64 -12.91
N VAL A 252 14.91 24.44 -11.86
CA VAL A 252 15.17 25.89 -11.89
C VAL A 252 16.13 26.25 -10.75
N GLU A 253 16.87 27.34 -10.89
CA GLU A 253 17.81 27.82 -9.87
C GLU A 253 17.25 29.04 -9.12
N SER A 254 16.77 30.04 -9.85
CA SER A 254 16.32 31.33 -9.30
C SER A 254 14.80 31.47 -9.19
N ALA A 255 14.35 32.45 -8.40
CA ALA A 255 12.95 32.85 -8.31
C ALA A 255 12.40 33.30 -9.66
N GLY A 256 13.22 34.00 -10.46
CA GLY A 256 12.85 34.42 -11.82
C GLY A 256 12.63 33.23 -12.75
N GLU A 257 13.53 32.26 -12.75
CA GLU A 257 13.35 31.02 -13.54
C GLU A 257 12.13 30.22 -13.09
N MET A 258 11.91 30.12 -11.78
CA MET A 258 10.74 29.45 -11.22
C MET A 258 9.45 30.13 -11.65
N TYR A 259 9.42 31.46 -11.63
CA TYR A 259 8.27 32.26 -12.06
C TYR A 259 7.96 32.04 -13.55
N GLU A 260 8.96 32.14 -14.42
CA GLU A 260 8.79 31.90 -15.86
C GLU A 260 8.32 30.47 -16.15
N ALA A 261 8.93 29.47 -15.51
CA ALA A 261 8.51 28.09 -15.67
C ALA A 261 7.07 27.89 -15.18
N ALA A 262 6.67 28.53 -14.07
CA ALA A 262 5.33 28.44 -13.53
C ALA A 262 4.30 29.09 -14.45
N LEU A 263 4.58 30.29 -14.96
CA LEU A 263 3.70 30.98 -15.91
C LEU A 263 3.52 30.21 -17.22
N ASN A 264 4.56 29.52 -17.69
CA ASN A 264 4.44 28.70 -18.90
C ASN A 264 3.59 27.44 -18.67
N ALA A 265 3.66 26.85 -17.47
CA ALA A 265 2.94 25.61 -17.15
C ALA A 265 1.50 25.85 -16.65
N PHE A 266 1.24 26.99 -16.00
CA PHE A 266 -0.03 27.28 -15.34
C PHE A 266 -1.27 27.28 -16.26
N PRO A 267 -1.22 27.79 -17.52
CA PRO A 267 -2.37 27.81 -18.40
C PRO A 267 -2.98 26.44 -18.70
N GLU A 268 -2.17 25.37 -18.63
CA GLU A 268 -2.65 24.00 -18.85
C GLU A 268 -3.02 23.27 -17.55
N ALA A 269 -2.78 23.87 -16.38
CA ALA A 269 -3.01 23.23 -15.10
C ALA A 269 -4.47 23.37 -14.64
N ASP A 270 -5.05 22.30 -14.12
CA ASP A 270 -6.34 22.32 -13.41
C ASP A 270 -6.19 22.96 -12.01
N ALA A 271 -5.02 22.83 -11.39
CA ALA A 271 -4.71 23.42 -10.09
C ALA A 271 -3.19 23.64 -9.92
N ALA A 272 -2.84 24.61 -9.06
CA ALA A 272 -1.46 24.89 -8.70
C ALA A 272 -1.24 24.86 -7.18
N ILE A 273 -0.15 24.22 -6.75
CA ILE A 273 0.28 24.16 -5.35
C ILE A 273 1.64 24.84 -5.23
N LEU A 274 1.64 26.06 -4.69
CA LEU A 274 2.83 26.90 -4.58
C LEU A 274 3.58 26.63 -3.27
N SER A 275 4.24 25.47 -3.20
CA SER A 275 4.94 24.99 -1.99
C SER A 275 6.45 25.28 -1.95
N ALA A 276 6.98 26.05 -2.91
CA ALA A 276 8.38 26.43 -2.93
C ALA A 276 8.64 27.55 -1.92
N ALA A 277 9.83 27.55 -1.33
CA ALA A 277 10.31 28.68 -0.54
C ALA A 277 11.05 29.62 -1.50
N VAL A 278 10.29 30.47 -2.18
CA VAL A 278 10.80 31.45 -3.14
C VAL A 278 11.45 32.61 -2.38
N ALA A 279 12.59 33.09 -2.86
CA ALA A 279 13.24 34.27 -2.31
C ALA A 279 12.39 35.53 -2.54
N ASP A 280 12.20 36.33 -1.48
CA ASP A 280 11.41 37.57 -1.56
C ASP A 280 12.12 38.70 -2.32
N TYR A 281 13.46 38.69 -2.31
CA TYR A 281 14.30 39.74 -2.87
C TYR A 281 15.44 39.16 -3.70
N ARG A 282 15.83 39.91 -4.74
CA ARG A 282 16.99 39.63 -5.57
C ARG A 282 18.09 40.68 -5.28
N PRO A 283 19.36 40.26 -5.08
CA PRO A 283 20.49 41.16 -4.87
C PRO A 283 20.90 41.92 -6.14
#